data_AF-A0A7S0YZ20-F1
#
_entry.id   AF-A0A7S0YZ20-F1
#
_cell.length_a   1.000
_cell.length_b   1.000
_cell.length_c   1.000
_cell.angle_alpha   90.00
_cell.angle_beta   90.00
_cell.angle_gamma   90.00
#
_symmetry.space_group_name_H-M   'P 1'
#
loop_
_entity.id
_entity.type
_entity.pdbx_description
1 polymer ?
#
loop_
_entity_poly.entity_id
_entity_poly.type
_entity_poly.pdbx_seq_one_letter_code
_entity_poly.pdbx_strand_id
1 'polypeptide(L)'
;GGSGVAEEEAPPAPEPEKSANEQELIALRLGNNEEEAAKRKLGREREEAEAITEGDYSPDGAFLALKDKCFTANIQQYTYEVCMFKSAAQKEGGSSSDLGSWGE
;
A
#
# COMPACT_ATOMS: atom_id res chain seq x y z
N GLY A 1 12.83 68.13 0.05
CA GLY A 1 12.11 67.36 -0.98
C GLY A 1 12.26 65.89 -0.65
N GLY A 2 11.20 65.10 -0.90
CA GLY A 2 11.25 63.64 -0.86
C GLY A 2 10.80 63.00 0.46
N SER A 3 9.49 62.96 0.69
CA SER A 3 8.84 62.10 1.67
C SER A 3 8.97 60.65 1.21
N GLY A 4 9.65 59.80 1.98
CA GLY A 4 9.58 58.34 1.80
C GLY A 4 8.29 57.85 2.43
N VAL A 5 7.31 57.46 1.61
CA VAL A 5 6.14 56.70 2.07
C VAL A 5 6.53 55.22 2.05
N ALA A 6 6.60 54.63 3.24
CA ALA A 6 6.65 53.18 3.38
C ALA A 6 5.30 52.63 2.92
N GLU A 7 5.33 51.80 1.88
CA GLU A 7 4.17 51.04 1.43
C GLU A 7 3.96 49.90 2.44
N GLU A 8 2.97 50.08 3.32
CA GLU A 8 2.54 49.03 4.24
C GLU A 8 1.80 47.98 3.39
N GLU A 9 2.44 46.83 3.14
CA GLU A 9 1.78 45.69 2.50
C GLU A 9 0.57 45.28 3.35
N ALA A 10 -0.61 45.40 2.76
CA ALA A 10 -1.86 44.96 3.38
C ALA A 10 -1.76 43.46 3.74
N PRO A 11 -2.31 43.03 4.89
CA PRO A 11 -2.30 41.62 5.27
C PRO A 11 -3.04 40.79 4.21
N PRO A 12 -2.61 39.54 3.94
CA PRO A 12 -3.28 38.67 3.00
C PRO A 12 -4.74 38.50 3.43
N ALA A 13 -5.66 38.64 2.47
CA ALA A 13 -7.09 38.46 2.72
C ALA A 13 -7.34 37.09 3.37
N PRO A 14 -8.26 36.99 4.36
CA PRO A 14 -8.59 35.70 4.96
C PRO A 14 -9.11 34.77 3.87
N GLU A 15 -8.59 33.54 3.83
CA GLU A 15 -9.04 32.52 2.89
C GLU A 15 -10.56 32.31 3.03
N PRO A 16 -11.30 32.09 1.92
CA PRO A 16 -12.75 31.93 2.00
C PRO A 16 -13.09 30.68 2.82
N GLU A 17 -13.82 30.88 3.91
CA GLU A 17 -14.38 29.78 4.69
C GLU A 17 -15.31 28.94 3.80
N LYS A 18 -15.01 27.63 3.67
CA LYS A 18 -15.80 26.72 2.85
C LYS A 18 -17.25 26.72 3.31
N SER A 19 -18.18 26.82 2.36
CA SER A 19 -19.61 26.80 2.67
C SER A 19 -20.01 25.46 3.31
N ALA A 20 -21.09 25.47 4.10
CA ALA A 20 -21.54 24.29 4.86
C ALA A 20 -21.75 23.04 3.97
N ASN A 21 -22.26 23.23 2.75
CA ASN A 21 -22.43 22.15 1.76
C ASN A 21 -21.07 21.59 1.26
N GLU A 22 -20.03 22.41 1.12
CA GLU A 22 -18.70 21.95 0.73
C GLU A 22 -18.06 21.15 1.88
N GLN A 23 -18.24 21.59 3.12
CA GLN A 23 -17.79 20.86 4.30
C GLN A 23 -18.49 19.50 4.43
N GLU A 24 -19.81 19.45 4.19
CA GLU A 24 -20.59 18.21 4.20
C GLU A 24 -20.14 17.24 3.10
N LEU A 25 -19.90 17.73 1.87
CA LEU A 25 -19.34 16.93 0.77
C LEU A 25 -17.95 16.36 1.10
N ILE A 26 -17.11 17.12 1.78
CA ILE A 26 -15.79 16.66 2.24
C ILE A 26 -15.96 15.55 3.29
N ALA A 27 -16.81 15.76 4.29
CA ALA A 27 -17.06 14.78 5.33
C ALA A 27 -17.59 13.45 4.75
N LEU A 28 -18.53 13.52 3.80
CA LEU A 28 -19.05 12.33 3.10
C LEU A 28 -17.97 11.58 2.33
N ARG A 29 -17.07 12.30 1.63
CA ARG A 29 -15.95 11.68 0.90
C ARG A 29 -14.97 11.00 1.85
N LEU A 30 -14.65 11.64 2.97
CA LEU A 30 -13.76 11.06 3.97
C LEU A 30 -14.36 9.78 4.56
N GLY A 31 -15.64 9.82 4.97
CA GLY A 31 -16.33 8.63 5.50
C GLY A 31 -16.38 7.48 4.50
N ASN A 32 -16.67 7.75 3.22
CA ASN A 32 -16.62 6.72 2.18
C ASN A 32 -15.22 6.14 1.99
N ASN A 33 -14.18 6.98 2.00
CA ASN A 33 -12.81 6.51 1.85
C ASN A 33 -12.37 5.62 3.03
N GLU A 34 -12.77 5.97 4.25
CA GLU A 34 -12.52 5.18 5.46
C GLU A 34 -13.24 3.83 5.41
N GLU A 35 -14.52 3.82 5.01
CA GLU A 35 -15.30 2.59 4.85
C GLU A 35 -14.67 1.66 3.80
N GLU A 36 -14.31 2.20 2.64
CA GLU A 36 -13.66 1.43 1.57
C GLU A 36 -12.29 0.90 2.00
N ALA A 37 -11.51 1.68 2.76
CA ALA A 37 -10.25 1.21 3.34
C ALA A 37 -10.47 0.06 4.33
N ALA A 38 -11.51 0.14 5.17
CA ALA A 38 -11.87 -0.90 6.13
C ALA A 38 -12.33 -2.18 5.43
N LYS A 39 -13.19 -2.08 4.42
CA LYS A 39 -13.61 -3.24 3.60
C LYS A 39 -12.42 -3.91 2.93
N ARG A 40 -11.52 -3.14 2.33
CA ARG A 40 -10.31 -3.68 1.70
C ARG A 40 -9.41 -4.38 2.71
N LYS A 41 -9.30 -3.87 3.94
CA LYS A 41 -8.53 -4.53 5.01
C LYS A 41 -9.15 -5.88 5.39
N LEU A 42 -10.45 -5.91 5.65
CA LEU A 42 -11.17 -7.15 5.99
C LEU A 42 -11.11 -8.17 4.85
N GLY A 43 -11.19 -7.72 3.60
CA GLY A 43 -11.01 -8.58 2.43
C GLY A 43 -9.66 -9.27 2.43
N ARG A 44 -8.57 -8.52 2.63
CA ARG A 44 -7.21 -9.09 2.71
C ARG A 44 -7.04 -10.07 3.86
N GLU A 45 -7.58 -9.75 5.04
CA GLU A 45 -7.51 -10.65 6.20
C GLU A 45 -8.29 -11.95 5.96
N ARG A 46 -9.42 -11.88 5.25
CA ARG A 46 -10.18 -13.07 4.85
C ARG A 46 -9.38 -13.92 3.88
N GLU A 47 -8.82 -13.32 2.83
CA GLU A 47 -7.99 -14.03 1.84
C GLU A 47 -6.76 -14.68 2.50
N GLU A 48 -6.14 -14.01 3.47
CA GLU A 48 -5.02 -14.57 4.24
C GLU A 48 -5.45 -15.77 5.09
N ALA A 49 -6.60 -15.69 5.75
CA ALA A 49 -7.15 -16.80 6.52
C ALA A 49 -7.50 -18.00 5.63
N GLU A 50 -8.16 -17.74 4.49
CA GLU A 50 -8.48 -18.75 3.46
C GLU A 50 -7.19 -19.44 2.97
N ALA A 51 -6.14 -18.68 2.66
CA ALA A 51 -4.86 -19.22 2.22
C ALA A 51 -4.20 -20.12 3.28
N ILE A 52 -4.37 -19.84 4.58
CA ILE A 52 -3.85 -20.68 5.66
C ILE A 52 -4.65 -21.98 5.78
N THR A 53 -5.98 -21.92 5.63
CA THR A 53 -6.85 -23.09 5.80
C THR A 53 -6.88 -24.02 4.59
N GLU A 54 -6.74 -23.46 3.38
CA GLU A 54 -6.90 -24.19 2.12
C GLU A 54 -5.56 -24.58 1.49
N GLY A 55 -4.45 -23.97 1.92
CA GLY A 55 -3.13 -24.24 1.37
C GLY A 55 -2.60 -25.64 1.75
N ASP A 56 -1.85 -26.25 0.83
CA ASP A 56 -1.14 -27.51 1.07
C ASP A 56 0.19 -27.24 1.79
N TYR A 57 0.19 -27.43 3.10
CA TYR A 57 1.34 -27.18 3.97
C TYR A 57 1.94 -28.46 4.58
N SER A 58 1.79 -29.62 3.94
CA SER A 58 1.98 -30.98 4.52
C SER A 58 0.75 -31.46 5.31
N PRO A 59 0.50 -32.80 5.41
CA PRO A 59 -0.63 -33.34 6.18
C PRO A 59 -0.74 -32.88 7.63
N ASP A 60 0.37 -32.51 8.25
CA ASP A 60 0.48 -32.00 9.63
C ASP A 60 0.69 -30.47 9.70
N GLY A 61 0.69 -29.79 8.55
CA GLY A 61 0.95 -28.35 8.46
C GLY A 61 2.39 -27.95 8.76
N ALA A 62 3.36 -28.89 8.72
CA ALA A 62 4.75 -28.62 9.07
C ALA A 62 5.38 -27.46 8.25
N PHE A 63 4.92 -27.22 7.02
CA PHE A 63 5.42 -26.14 6.17
C PHE A 63 4.68 -24.82 6.34
N LEU A 64 3.62 -24.73 7.14
CA LEU A 64 2.90 -23.47 7.40
C LEU A 64 3.84 -22.42 8.00
N ALA A 65 4.81 -22.85 8.81
CA ALA A 65 5.84 -21.98 9.36
C ALA A 65 6.73 -21.32 8.30
N LEU A 66 6.69 -21.78 7.04
CA LEU A 66 7.41 -21.19 5.91
C LEU A 66 6.52 -20.24 5.09
N LYS A 67 5.20 -20.23 5.28
CA LYS A 67 4.29 -19.35 4.54
C LYS A 67 4.78 -17.89 4.56
N ASP A 68 4.82 -17.29 3.37
CA ASP A 68 5.26 -15.90 3.12
C ASP A 68 6.73 -15.60 3.48
N LYS A 69 7.52 -16.60 3.93
CA LYS A 69 8.96 -16.42 4.12
C LYS A 69 9.65 -16.38 2.77
N CYS A 70 10.39 -15.31 2.53
CA CYS A 70 11.14 -15.10 1.31
C CYS A 70 12.61 -15.45 1.50
N PHE A 71 13.15 -16.19 0.53
CA PHE A 71 14.55 -16.58 0.46
C PHE A 71 15.17 -15.97 -0.79
N THR A 72 16.38 -15.46 -0.66
CA THR A 72 17.07 -14.81 -1.77
C THR A 72 18.37 -15.51 -2.13
N ALA A 73 18.67 -15.53 -3.42
CA ALA A 73 19.93 -16.05 -3.95
C ALA A 73 20.45 -15.15 -5.07
N ASN A 74 21.71 -14.75 -4.96
CA ASN A 74 22.40 -13.98 -5.99
C ASN A 74 23.17 -14.92 -6.90
N ILE A 75 22.81 -14.96 -8.19
CA ILE A 75 23.45 -15.80 -9.20
C ILE A 75 23.76 -14.92 -10.41
N GLN A 76 25.04 -14.68 -10.65
CA GLN A 76 25.53 -13.73 -11.65
C GLN A 76 24.92 -12.33 -11.43
N GLN A 77 24.24 -11.76 -12.44
CA GLN A 77 23.61 -10.45 -12.35
C GLN A 77 22.21 -10.44 -11.72
N TYR A 78 21.65 -11.61 -11.38
CA TYR A 78 20.28 -11.75 -10.92
C TYR A 78 20.18 -12.03 -9.42
N THR A 79 19.23 -11.37 -8.76
CA THR A 79 18.76 -11.72 -7.42
C THR A 79 17.43 -12.43 -7.56
N TYR A 80 17.40 -13.73 -7.29
CA TYR A 80 16.16 -14.49 -7.18
C TYR A 80 15.58 -14.32 -5.79
N GLU A 81 14.27 -14.12 -5.71
CA GLU A 81 13.50 -14.06 -4.47
C GLU A 81 12.36 -15.05 -4.58
N VAL A 82 12.32 -16.02 -3.67
CA VAL A 82 11.26 -17.03 -3.60
C VAL A 82 10.55 -16.88 -2.27
N CYS A 83 9.31 -16.43 -2.29
CA CYS A 83 8.41 -16.36 -1.16
C CYS A 83 7.56 -17.62 -1.11
N MET A 84 7.83 -18.49 -0.14
CA MET A 84 7.17 -19.79 -0.02
C MET A 84 5.65 -19.65 0.08
N PHE A 85 4.92 -20.45 -0.69
CA PHE A 85 3.46 -20.41 -0.77
C PHE A 85 2.87 -19.08 -1.23
N LYS A 86 3.66 -18.28 -1.96
CA LYS A 86 3.25 -16.98 -2.47
C LYS A 86 3.69 -16.78 -3.91
N SER A 87 4.93 -16.35 -4.13
CA SER A 87 5.43 -16.01 -5.46
C SER A 87 6.95 -16.11 -5.56
N ALA A 88 7.44 -16.16 -6.80
CA ALA A 88 8.85 -16.09 -7.12
C ALA A 88 9.10 -14.93 -8.08
N ALA A 89 10.22 -14.24 -7.90
CA ALA A 89 10.63 -13.14 -8.77
C ALA A 89 12.14 -13.16 -9.00
N GLN A 90 12.55 -12.59 -10.13
CA GLN A 90 13.93 -12.31 -10.47
C GLN A 90 14.14 -10.80 -10.55
N LYS A 91 15.17 -10.28 -9.88
CA LYS A 91 15.54 -8.87 -9.93
C LYS A 91 16.88 -8.71 -10.65
N GLU A 92 16.96 -7.76 -11.56
CA GLU A 92 18.20 -7.34 -12.23
C GLU A 92 18.27 -5.81 -12.21
N GLY A 93 19.23 -5.24 -11.48
CA GLY A 93 19.31 -3.81 -11.29
C GLY A 93 18.02 -3.23 -10.67
N GLY A 94 17.35 -2.34 -11.40
CA GLY A 94 16.09 -1.71 -10.99
C GLY A 94 14.82 -2.41 -11.51
N SER A 95 14.96 -3.48 -12.28
CA SER A 95 13.85 -4.20 -12.90
C SER A 95 13.56 -5.50 -12.14
N SER A 96 12.28 -5.88 -12.11
CA SER A 96 11.82 -7.15 -11.52
C SER A 96 10.96 -7.88 -12.55
N SER A 97 11.23 -9.17 -12.73
CA SER A 97 10.46 -10.10 -13.54
C SER A 97 9.76 -11.09 -12.63
N ASP A 98 8.46 -11.30 -12.86
CA ASP A 98 7.69 -12.32 -12.16
C ASP A 98 8.05 -13.72 -12.72
N LEU A 99 8.24 -14.69 -11.82
CA LEU A 99 8.54 -16.08 -12.17
C LEU A 99 7.37 -17.02 -11.84
N GLY A 100 6.22 -16.48 -11.45
CA GLY A 100 5.00 -17.21 -11.12
C GLY A 100 4.61 -17.16 -9.64
N SER A 101 3.35 -17.53 -9.38
CA SER A 101 2.81 -17.70 -8.04
C SER A 101 2.66 -19.17 -7.66
N TRP A 102 2.58 -19.43 -6.36
CA TRP A 102 2.38 -20.78 -5.84
C TRP A 102 0.95 -21.26 -6.08
N GLY A 103 0.79 -22.45 -6.66
CA GLY A 103 -0.53 -23.07 -6.86
C GLY A 103 -1.25 -22.64 -8.15
N GLU A 104 -0.60 -21.87 -9.01
CA GLU A 104 -1.03 -21.60 -10.40
C GLU A 104 -0.55 -22.67 -11.39
#